data_AF-A0A7J2ZDR9-F1
#
_entry.id   AF-A0A7J2ZDR9-F1
#
_cell.length_a   1.000
_cell.length_b   1.000
_cell.length_c   1.000
_cell.angle_alpha   90.00
_cell.angle_beta   90.00
_cell.angle_gamma   90.00
#
_symmetry.space_group_name_H-M   'P 1'
#
loop_
_entity.id
_entity.type
_entity.pdbx_description
1 polymer ?
#
loop_
_entity_poly.entity_id
_entity_poly.type
_entity_poly.pdbx_seq_one_letter_code
_entity_poly.pdbx_strand_id
1 'polypeptide(L)'
;MIVTPWEVRGKVDYERLIREFGTQPLTMELIQKLAKYTCGLHLQLRRGLFFSHRDLDVVLDLYEKGIKFVLYTGRGPSGPVHLGHLVPWIFTKHLQDHFKTRLYFQMTDDEKFLVKDELELKEATNYAYENALDLIALGFKPENTFIIYDVQDIDLLYDIALEVAKRITYSTARATFGFQESTNIGWVFWPAIQAAPC
;
A
#
# COMPACT_ATOMS: atom_id res chain seq x y z
N MET A 1 -19.75 -11.87 2.42
CA MET A 1 -18.51 -11.18 2.81
C MET A 1 -18.16 -10.26 1.67
N ILE A 2 -17.96 -8.97 1.93
CA ILE A 2 -17.53 -7.98 0.94
C ILE A 2 -16.17 -7.47 1.43
N VAL A 3 -15.16 -7.47 0.55
CA VAL A 3 -13.84 -6.90 0.80
C VAL A 3 -13.45 -6.08 -0.42
N THR A 4 -13.46 -4.77 -0.28
CA THR A 4 -13.00 -3.80 -1.27
C THR A 4 -12.03 -2.84 -0.59
N PRO A 5 -11.34 -1.96 -1.35
CA PRO A 5 -10.52 -0.90 -0.74
C PRO A 5 -11.29 0.04 0.19
N TRP A 6 -12.64 0.11 0.09
CA TRP A 6 -13.48 1.04 0.85
C TRP A 6 -14.42 0.36 1.85
N GLU A 7 -14.70 -0.94 1.72
CA GLU A 7 -15.64 -1.64 2.59
C GLU A 7 -15.16 -3.05 2.95
N VAL A 8 -15.25 -3.40 4.23
CA VAL A 8 -15.14 -4.78 4.72
C VAL A 8 -16.41 -5.11 5.50
N ARG A 9 -17.17 -6.12 5.03
CA ARG A 9 -18.44 -6.51 5.65
C ARG A 9 -18.60 -8.03 5.80
N GLY A 10 -18.98 -8.46 7.00
CA GLY A 10 -19.23 -9.85 7.36
C GLY A 10 -18.01 -10.56 7.97
N LYS A 11 -18.15 -11.85 8.28
CA LYS A 11 -17.04 -12.67 8.78
C LYS A 11 -16.05 -12.93 7.64
N VAL A 12 -14.79 -12.57 7.87
CA VAL A 12 -13.73 -12.71 6.86
C VAL A 12 -13.22 -14.16 6.80
N ASP A 13 -13.25 -14.74 5.61
CA ASP A 13 -12.68 -16.04 5.27
C ASP A 13 -11.42 -15.82 4.41
N TYR A 14 -10.26 -15.91 5.04
CA TYR A 14 -8.97 -15.62 4.40
C TYR A 14 -8.58 -16.63 3.33
N GLU A 15 -8.97 -17.90 3.46
CA GLU A 15 -8.70 -18.91 2.42
C GLU A 15 -9.53 -18.65 1.16
N ARG A 16 -10.79 -18.25 1.36
CA ARG A 16 -11.65 -17.81 0.27
C ARG A 16 -11.08 -16.57 -0.41
N LEU A 17 -10.59 -15.58 0.35
CA LEU A 17 -9.94 -14.39 -0.21
C LEU A 17 -8.71 -14.72 -1.04
N ILE A 18 -7.85 -15.64 -0.59
CA ILE A 18 -6.68 -16.08 -1.35
C ILE A 18 -7.12 -16.59 -2.73
N ARG A 19 -8.16 -17.43 -2.79
CA ARG A 19 -8.69 -17.98 -4.04
C ARG A 19 -9.33 -16.92 -4.94
N GLU A 20 -10.18 -16.05 -4.37
CA GLU A 20 -10.91 -15.03 -5.14
C GLU A 20 -9.99 -13.96 -5.71
N PHE A 21 -9.01 -13.50 -4.92
CA PHE A 21 -8.03 -12.54 -5.39
C PHE A 21 -6.95 -13.22 -6.24
N GLY A 22 -6.77 -14.55 -6.15
CA GLY A 22 -5.73 -15.28 -6.87
C GLY A 22 -4.33 -15.00 -6.33
N THR A 23 -4.21 -14.74 -5.02
CA THR A 23 -2.91 -14.65 -4.34
C THR A 23 -2.42 -16.05 -3.95
N GLN A 24 -1.20 -16.13 -3.43
CA GLN A 24 -0.63 -17.36 -2.89
C GLN A 24 -0.62 -17.31 -1.35
N PRO A 25 -0.87 -18.42 -0.66
CA PRO A 25 -0.76 -18.48 0.79
C PRO A 25 0.69 -18.29 1.23
N LEU A 26 0.91 -17.56 2.32
CA LEU A 26 2.23 -17.39 2.89
C LEU A 26 2.64 -18.68 3.64
N THR A 27 3.36 -19.57 2.95
CA THR A 27 3.74 -20.89 3.49
C THR A 27 4.80 -20.79 4.57
N MET A 28 4.88 -21.79 5.44
CA MET A 28 5.93 -21.81 6.47
C MET A 28 7.34 -21.85 5.89
N GLU A 29 7.54 -22.48 4.74
CA GLU A 29 8.81 -22.47 4.02
C GLU A 29 9.22 -21.05 3.63
N LEU A 30 8.31 -20.29 3.03
CA LEU A 30 8.58 -18.92 2.60
C LEU A 30 8.76 -17.98 3.81
N ILE A 31 7.99 -18.19 4.87
CA ILE A 31 8.15 -17.48 6.14
C ILE A 31 9.55 -17.74 6.74
N GLN A 32 10.02 -18.98 6.73
CA GLN A 32 11.36 -19.33 7.21
C GLN A 32 12.45 -18.73 6.32
N LYS A 33 12.23 -18.70 4.99
CA LYS A 33 13.16 -18.04 4.05
C LYS A 33 13.27 -16.55 4.35
N LEU A 34 12.16 -15.85 4.53
CA LEU A 34 12.13 -14.43 4.92
C LEU A 34 12.86 -14.21 6.26
N ALA A 35 12.62 -15.07 7.26
CA ALA A 35 13.21 -14.96 8.59
C ALA A 35 14.75 -15.05 8.61
N LYS A 36 15.38 -15.65 7.58
CA LYS A 36 16.84 -15.67 7.42
C LYS A 36 17.41 -14.26 7.21
N TYR A 37 16.65 -13.37 6.58
CA TYR A 37 17.07 -11.99 6.30
C TYR A 37 16.64 -11.02 7.39
N THR A 38 15.58 -11.35 8.14
CA THR A 38 14.99 -10.45 9.14
C THR A 38 15.39 -10.73 10.58
N CYS A 39 16.55 -11.38 10.79
CA CYS A 39 17.10 -11.73 12.12
C CYS A 39 16.06 -12.37 13.06
N GLY A 40 15.21 -13.25 12.51
CA GLY A 40 14.13 -13.90 13.23
C GLY A 40 12.74 -13.58 12.66
N LEU A 41 11.73 -14.20 13.26
CA LEU A 41 10.38 -14.18 12.74
C LEU A 41 9.52 -13.11 13.42
N HIS A 42 9.12 -12.09 12.65
CA HIS A 42 8.27 -11.00 13.14
C HIS A 42 6.97 -11.53 13.77
N LEU A 43 6.48 -10.87 14.84
CA LEU A 43 5.27 -11.30 15.55
C LEU A 43 4.05 -11.43 14.62
N GLN A 44 3.93 -10.52 13.65
CA GLN A 44 2.83 -10.51 12.69
C GLN A 44 2.86 -11.71 11.73
N LEU A 45 4.06 -12.21 11.37
CA LEU A 45 4.20 -13.43 10.58
C LEU A 45 3.91 -14.67 11.42
N ARG A 46 4.45 -14.74 12.65
CA ARG A 46 4.20 -15.87 13.59
C ARG A 46 2.72 -16.11 13.85
N ARG A 47 1.93 -15.03 13.88
CA ARG A 47 0.50 -15.06 14.19
C ARG A 47 -0.38 -15.06 12.94
N GLY A 48 0.19 -15.13 11.73
CA GLY A 48 -0.56 -15.15 10.49
C GLY A 48 -1.36 -13.88 10.20
N LEU A 49 -0.91 -12.71 10.68
CA LEU A 49 -1.54 -11.42 10.36
C LEU A 49 -1.30 -11.07 8.88
N PHE A 50 -0.10 -11.36 8.38
CA PHE A 50 0.17 -11.43 6.95
C PHE A 50 0.05 -12.89 6.53
N PHE A 51 -0.91 -13.18 5.65
CA PHE A 51 -1.34 -14.56 5.36
C PHE A 51 -1.24 -14.92 3.88
N SER A 52 -1.02 -13.96 2.99
CA SER A 52 -0.89 -14.20 1.55
C SER A 52 0.13 -13.25 0.91
N HIS A 53 0.58 -13.59 -0.30
CA HIS A 53 1.54 -12.81 -1.08
C HIS A 53 1.29 -12.98 -2.60
N ARG A 54 2.01 -12.18 -3.39
CA ARG A 54 2.31 -12.41 -4.81
C ARG A 54 3.80 -12.21 -5.00
N ASP A 55 4.46 -13.16 -5.64
CA ASP A 55 5.87 -13.09 -6.07
C ASP A 55 6.90 -12.73 -4.98
N LEU A 56 6.57 -12.94 -3.69
CA LEU A 56 7.53 -12.75 -2.60
C LEU A 56 8.70 -13.73 -2.71
N ASP A 57 8.45 -14.95 -3.15
CA ASP A 57 9.46 -15.94 -3.51
C ASP A 57 10.43 -15.40 -4.57
N VAL A 58 9.91 -14.76 -5.62
CA VAL A 58 10.70 -14.13 -6.69
C VAL A 58 11.55 -12.98 -6.13
N VAL A 59 10.97 -12.11 -5.30
CA VAL A 59 11.71 -11.00 -4.67
C VAL A 59 12.85 -11.53 -3.80
N LEU A 60 12.62 -12.58 -3.01
CA LEU A 60 13.67 -13.19 -2.18
C LEU A 60 14.76 -13.86 -3.02
N ASP A 61 14.41 -14.54 -4.12
CA ASP A 61 15.38 -15.12 -5.07
C ASP A 61 16.24 -14.05 -5.75
N LEU A 62 15.64 -12.93 -6.14
CA LEU A 62 16.36 -11.80 -6.73
C LEU A 62 17.28 -11.14 -5.70
N TYR A 63 16.82 -11.01 -4.46
CA TYR A 63 17.64 -10.50 -3.36
C TYR A 63 18.85 -11.40 -3.08
N GLU A 64 18.68 -12.72 -3.08
CA GLU A 64 19.79 -13.70 -2.96
C GLU A 64 20.84 -13.54 -4.08
N LYS A 65 20.41 -13.12 -5.27
CA LYS A 65 21.29 -12.82 -6.42
C LYS A 65 21.92 -11.42 -6.36
N GLY A 66 21.69 -10.67 -5.28
CA GLY A 66 22.23 -9.32 -5.09
C GLY A 66 21.45 -8.21 -5.82
N ILE A 67 20.27 -8.52 -6.37
CA ILE A 67 19.41 -7.51 -6.98
C ILE A 67 18.70 -6.72 -5.88
N LYS A 68 18.83 -5.40 -5.95
CA LYS A 68 18.18 -4.48 -5.00
C LYS A 68 16.71 -4.30 -5.37
N PHE A 69 15.86 -4.20 -4.36
CA PHE A 69 14.45 -3.84 -4.49
C PHE A 69 14.16 -2.68 -3.56
N VAL A 70 13.03 -1.99 -3.74
CA VAL A 70 12.53 -0.94 -2.81
C VAL A 70 11.22 -1.39 -2.18
N LEU A 71 10.90 -0.83 -1.02
CA LEU A 71 9.59 -1.00 -0.39
C LEU A 71 8.66 0.13 -0.83
N TYR A 72 7.39 -0.20 -0.98
CA TYR A 72 6.31 0.76 -1.21
C TYR A 72 5.12 0.42 -0.32
N THR A 73 4.57 1.43 0.34
CA THR A 73 3.28 1.37 1.03
C THR A 73 2.67 2.78 1.07
N GLY A 74 1.50 2.95 1.69
CA GLY A 74 0.88 4.26 1.75
C GLY A 74 -0.26 4.37 2.75
N ARG A 75 -0.91 5.53 2.72
CA ARG A 75 -2.02 5.91 3.57
C ARG A 75 -2.87 6.96 2.86
N GLY A 76 -4.17 6.70 2.75
CA GLY A 76 -5.15 7.75 2.45
C GLY A 76 -5.53 8.52 3.72
N PRO A 77 -5.10 9.77 3.90
CA PRO A 77 -5.26 10.51 5.15
C PRO A 77 -6.66 11.11 5.24
N SER A 78 -7.50 10.51 6.09
CA SER A 78 -8.91 10.93 6.24
C SER A 78 -9.31 11.19 7.70
N GLY A 79 -8.31 11.42 8.56
CA GLY A 79 -8.44 11.56 10.00
C GLY A 79 -7.21 11.04 10.76
N PRO A 80 -7.25 11.07 12.10
CA PRO A 80 -6.14 10.61 12.95
C PRO A 80 -5.79 9.13 12.78
N VAL A 81 -4.55 8.78 13.09
CA VAL A 81 -4.07 7.40 13.06
C VAL A 81 -4.60 6.61 14.25
N HIS A 82 -5.08 5.39 14.00
CA HIS A 82 -5.43 4.41 15.03
C HIS A 82 -4.58 3.14 14.87
N LEU A 83 -4.61 2.25 15.87
CA LEU A 83 -3.78 1.04 15.92
C LEU A 83 -3.87 0.15 14.66
N GLY A 84 -5.02 0.09 14.00
CA GLY A 84 -5.18 -0.66 12.76
C GLY A 84 -4.25 -0.18 11.62
N HIS A 85 -3.99 1.13 11.51
CA HIS A 85 -3.11 1.69 10.49
C HIS A 85 -1.64 1.35 10.77
N LEU A 86 -1.28 1.15 12.04
CA LEU A 86 0.10 0.84 12.43
C LEU A 86 0.52 -0.58 12.04
N VAL A 87 -0.43 -1.50 11.84
CA VAL A 87 -0.16 -2.91 11.49
C VAL A 87 0.74 -3.01 10.25
N PRO A 88 0.38 -2.46 9.08
CA PRO A 88 1.26 -2.49 7.90
C PRO A 88 2.56 -1.69 8.08
N TRP A 89 2.53 -0.58 8.82
CA TRP A 89 3.70 0.30 8.95
C TRP A 89 4.79 -0.32 9.83
N ILE A 90 4.41 -0.96 10.95
CA ILE A 90 5.34 -1.69 11.81
C ILE A 90 6.01 -2.83 11.03
N PHE A 91 5.25 -3.54 10.20
CA PHE A 91 5.82 -4.60 9.37
C PHE A 91 6.78 -4.05 8.32
N THR A 92 6.39 -2.97 7.65
CA THR A 92 7.22 -2.30 6.64
C THR A 92 8.51 -1.79 7.26
N LYS A 93 8.46 -1.21 8.47
CA LYS A 93 9.65 -0.80 9.21
C LYS A 93 10.56 -1.99 9.51
N HIS A 94 10.00 -3.10 9.99
CA HIS A 94 10.76 -4.32 10.24
C HIS A 94 11.48 -4.80 8.96
N LEU A 95 10.80 -4.78 7.80
CA LEU A 95 11.43 -5.12 6.52
C LEU A 95 12.54 -4.12 6.16
N GLN A 96 12.27 -2.81 6.24
CA GLN A 96 13.25 -1.77 5.90
C GLN A 96 14.52 -1.88 6.75
N ASP A 97 14.36 -2.09 8.07
CA ASP A 97 15.46 -2.20 9.02
C ASP A 97 16.36 -3.41 8.74
N HIS A 98 15.84 -4.50 8.18
CA HIS A 98 16.62 -5.72 7.94
C HIS A 98 17.17 -5.81 6.52
N PHE A 99 16.37 -5.44 5.51
CA PHE A 99 16.82 -5.43 4.12
C PHE A 99 17.66 -4.20 3.77
N LYS A 100 17.72 -3.19 4.66
CA LYS A 100 18.49 -1.95 4.47
C LYS A 100 18.17 -1.28 3.13
N THR A 101 16.88 -1.22 2.81
CA THR A 101 16.38 -0.68 1.55
C THR A 101 15.62 0.62 1.73
N ARG A 102 15.36 1.31 0.61
CA ARG A 102 14.53 2.51 0.56
C ARG A 102 13.05 2.16 0.66
N LEU A 103 12.29 3.08 1.24
CA LEU A 103 10.84 3.06 1.30
C LEU A 103 10.29 4.31 0.59
N TYR A 104 9.35 4.11 -0.32
CA TYR A 104 8.43 5.13 -0.78
C TYR A 104 7.11 4.98 -0.02
N PHE A 105 6.67 6.04 0.66
CA PHE A 105 5.43 6.05 1.42
C PHE A 105 4.47 7.09 0.83
N GLN A 106 3.40 6.64 0.18
CA GLN A 106 2.46 7.54 -0.49
C GLN A 106 1.34 8.00 0.46
N MET A 107 1.17 9.32 0.59
CA MET A 107 0.04 9.99 1.22
C MET A 107 -0.94 10.38 0.12
N THR A 108 -2.06 9.69 0.06
CA THR A 108 -3.05 9.82 -1.03
C THR A 108 -4.13 10.82 -0.61
N ASP A 109 -3.73 12.06 -0.34
CA ASP A 109 -4.63 13.14 0.10
C ASP A 109 -5.60 13.59 -1.00
N ASP A 110 -5.17 13.49 -2.26
CA ASP A 110 -6.02 13.63 -3.44
C ASP A 110 -7.16 12.58 -3.47
N GLU A 111 -6.88 11.31 -3.18
CA GLU A 111 -7.88 10.23 -3.10
C GLU A 111 -8.97 10.59 -2.09
N LYS A 112 -8.56 11.02 -0.89
CA LYS A 112 -9.51 11.28 0.18
C LYS A 112 -10.39 12.47 -0.11
N PHE A 113 -9.86 13.49 -0.79
CA PHE A 113 -10.66 14.56 -1.35
C PHE A 113 -11.66 14.05 -2.41
N LEU A 114 -11.21 13.21 -3.35
CA LEU A 114 -12.05 12.69 -4.44
C LEU A 114 -13.14 11.71 -3.97
N VAL A 115 -12.93 11.01 -2.86
CA VAL A 115 -13.84 9.98 -2.33
C VAL A 115 -14.84 10.56 -1.32
N LYS A 116 -14.49 11.62 -0.60
CA LYS A 116 -15.33 12.20 0.47
C LYS A 116 -15.82 13.59 0.08
N ASP A 117 -17.09 13.66 -0.33
CA ASP A 117 -17.73 14.90 -0.80
C ASP A 117 -17.62 16.09 0.17
N GLU A 118 -17.60 15.83 1.48
CA GLU A 118 -17.59 16.85 2.54
C GLU A 118 -16.17 17.27 2.96
N LEU A 119 -15.11 16.61 2.48
CA LEU A 119 -13.74 16.86 2.90
C LEU A 119 -13.10 17.92 1.99
N GLU A 120 -12.60 19.02 2.54
CA GLU A 120 -11.84 19.97 1.74
C GLU A 120 -10.44 19.43 1.42
N LEU A 121 -9.91 19.75 0.23
CA LEU A 121 -8.56 19.32 -0.17
C LEU A 121 -7.49 19.75 0.84
N LYS A 122 -7.61 20.98 1.35
CA LYS A 122 -6.70 21.51 2.38
C LYS A 122 -6.75 20.70 3.68
N GLU A 123 -7.92 20.21 4.07
CA GLU A 123 -8.07 19.35 5.24
C GLU A 123 -7.42 17.97 5.01
N ALA A 124 -7.59 17.39 3.83
CA ALA A 124 -6.92 16.14 3.46
C ALA A 124 -5.38 16.28 3.51
N THR A 125 -4.83 17.36 2.96
CA THR A 125 -3.40 17.65 3.00
C THR A 125 -2.91 17.91 4.44
N ASN A 126 -3.70 18.56 5.29
CA ASN A 126 -3.36 18.70 6.71
C ASN A 126 -3.32 17.34 7.42
N TYR A 127 -4.27 16.44 7.15
CA TYR A 127 -4.22 15.07 7.69
C TYR A 127 -3.01 14.29 7.16
N ALA A 128 -2.59 14.52 5.92
CA ALA A 128 -1.40 13.91 5.36
C ALA A 128 -0.16 14.28 6.18
N TYR A 129 -0.01 15.56 6.50
CA TYR A 129 1.07 16.07 7.34
C TYR A 129 1.05 15.45 8.75
N GLU A 130 -0.10 15.45 9.43
CA GLU A 130 -0.23 14.85 10.77
C GLU A 130 0.05 13.34 10.75
N ASN A 131 -0.49 12.60 9.78
CA ASN A 131 -0.25 11.16 9.62
C ASN A 131 1.22 10.87 9.26
N ALA A 132 1.93 11.79 8.60
CA ALA A 132 3.37 11.66 8.34
C ALA A 132 4.19 11.76 9.64
N LEU A 133 3.78 12.62 10.59
CA LEU A 133 4.40 12.68 11.91
C LEU A 133 4.24 11.36 12.67
N ASP A 134 3.06 10.74 12.60
CA ASP A 134 2.80 9.41 13.18
C ASP A 134 3.69 8.33 12.57
N LEU A 135 3.87 8.35 11.23
CA LEU A 135 4.79 7.46 10.54
C LEU A 135 6.23 7.66 11.02
N ILE A 136 6.70 8.91 11.06
CA ILE A 136 8.06 9.26 11.53
C ILE A 136 8.26 8.81 12.98
N ALA A 137 7.25 8.92 13.83
CA ALA A 137 7.28 8.49 15.23
C ALA A 137 7.51 6.97 15.39
N LEU A 138 7.19 6.15 14.39
CA LEU A 138 7.55 4.73 14.38
C LEU A 138 9.06 4.48 14.20
N GLY A 139 9.83 5.50 13.85
CA GLY A 139 11.29 5.44 13.71
C GLY A 139 11.77 5.15 12.29
N PHE A 140 10.96 5.45 11.27
CA PHE A 140 11.45 5.55 9.90
C PHE A 140 12.47 6.68 9.79
N LYS A 141 13.50 6.47 8.97
CA LYS A 141 14.63 7.39 8.86
C LYS A 141 14.65 8.09 7.50
N PRO A 142 14.87 9.42 7.44
CA PRO A 142 14.75 10.19 6.20
C PRO A 142 15.75 9.76 5.13
N GLU A 143 16.94 9.26 5.51
CA GLU A 143 17.95 8.80 4.56
C GLU A 143 17.49 7.63 3.67
N ASN A 144 16.52 6.84 4.15
CA ASN A 144 16.00 5.66 3.45
C ASN A 144 14.47 5.70 3.28
N THR A 145 13.81 6.82 3.59
CA THR A 145 12.34 6.93 3.51
C THR A 145 11.95 8.22 2.82
N PHE A 146 11.23 8.11 1.72
CA PHE A 146 10.65 9.24 1.00
C PHE A 146 9.13 9.19 1.14
N ILE A 147 8.55 10.25 1.70
CA ILE A 147 7.09 10.38 1.83
C ILE A 147 6.62 11.21 0.64
N ILE A 148 5.76 10.63 -0.19
CA ILE A 148 5.17 11.26 -1.38
C ILE A 148 3.82 11.82 -0.94
N TYR A 149 3.57 13.11 -1.13
CA TYR A 149 2.25 13.72 -0.95
C TYR A 149 1.62 13.91 -2.33
N ASP A 150 0.59 13.15 -2.67
CA ASP A 150 0.08 13.11 -4.05
C ASP A 150 -0.32 14.49 -4.60
N VAL A 151 -0.89 15.36 -3.76
CA VAL A 151 -1.23 16.74 -4.17
C VAL A 151 0.01 17.61 -4.42
N GLN A 152 1.08 17.46 -3.63
CA GLN A 152 2.27 18.32 -3.71
C GLN A 152 3.32 17.81 -4.69
N ASP A 153 3.46 16.49 -4.78
CA ASP A 153 4.52 15.77 -5.51
C ASP A 153 3.98 15.13 -6.80
N ILE A 154 2.84 15.59 -7.31
CA ILE A 154 2.18 15.00 -8.50
C ILE A 154 3.10 15.01 -9.73
N ASP A 155 4.01 15.97 -9.83
CA ASP A 155 4.99 16.09 -10.90
C ASP A 155 5.95 14.89 -10.95
N LEU A 156 6.21 14.23 -9.81
CA LEU A 156 7.00 13.00 -9.75
C LEU A 156 6.24 11.79 -10.30
N LEU A 157 4.90 11.82 -10.27
CA LEU A 157 4.04 10.67 -10.57
C LEU A 157 3.37 10.75 -11.94
N TYR A 158 3.09 11.97 -12.43
CA TYR A 158 2.13 12.18 -13.51
C TYR A 158 2.50 11.48 -14.82
N ASP A 159 3.77 11.56 -15.25
CA ASP A 159 4.22 10.91 -16.48
C ASP A 159 4.05 9.39 -16.43
N ILE A 160 4.33 8.78 -15.27
CA ILE A 160 4.17 7.34 -15.05
C ILE A 160 2.67 6.99 -14.96
N ALA A 161 1.88 7.80 -14.25
CA ALA A 161 0.45 7.63 -14.15
C ALA A 161 -0.22 7.69 -15.53
N LEU A 162 0.25 8.53 -16.46
CA LEU A 162 -0.24 8.57 -17.84
C LEU A 162 0.07 7.27 -18.60
N GLU A 163 1.27 6.72 -18.44
CA GLU A 163 1.62 5.42 -19.03
C GLU A 163 0.72 4.30 -18.48
N VAL A 164 0.44 4.29 -17.18
CA VAL A 164 -0.49 3.34 -16.57
C VAL A 164 -1.92 3.54 -17.10
N ALA A 165 -2.44 4.77 -17.02
CA ALA A 165 -3.81 5.09 -17.40
C ALA A 165 -4.10 4.76 -18.87
N LYS A 166 -3.14 4.97 -19.78
CA LYS A 166 -3.28 4.63 -21.20
C LYS A 166 -3.53 3.13 -21.44
N ARG A 167 -3.08 2.26 -20.53
CA ARG A 167 -3.18 0.79 -20.64
C ARG A 167 -4.40 0.23 -19.90
N ILE A 168 -5.10 1.04 -19.11
CA ILE A 168 -6.25 0.61 -18.32
C ILE A 168 -7.52 1.22 -18.91
N THR A 169 -8.42 0.37 -19.39
CA THR A 169 -9.73 0.84 -19.88
C THR A 169 -10.66 1.17 -18.71
N TYR A 170 -11.62 2.08 -18.93
CA TYR A 170 -12.69 2.32 -17.93
C TYR A 170 -13.45 1.03 -17.57
N SER A 171 -13.67 0.14 -18.53
CA SER A 171 -14.32 -1.16 -18.26
C SER A 171 -13.52 -2.01 -17.28
N THR A 172 -12.19 -2.01 -17.39
CA THR A 172 -11.28 -2.66 -16.44
C THR A 172 -11.37 -2.01 -15.07
N ALA A 173 -11.27 -0.68 -14.99
CA ALA A 173 -11.37 0.05 -13.72
C ALA A 173 -12.71 -0.21 -13.02
N ARG A 174 -13.82 -0.18 -13.78
CA ARG A 174 -15.15 -0.53 -13.28
C ARG A 174 -15.23 -1.97 -12.78
N ALA A 175 -14.69 -2.94 -13.50
CA ALA A 175 -14.72 -4.34 -13.10
C ALA A 175 -13.91 -4.59 -11.80
N THR A 176 -12.78 -3.90 -11.64
CA THR A 176 -11.89 -4.06 -10.49
C THR A 176 -12.37 -3.30 -9.25
N PHE A 177 -12.82 -2.06 -9.42
CA PHE A 177 -13.12 -1.13 -8.32
C PHE A 177 -14.62 -0.88 -8.12
N GLY A 178 -15.49 -1.34 -9.03
CA GLY A 178 -16.94 -1.17 -8.90
C GLY A 178 -17.44 0.24 -9.24
N PHE A 179 -16.65 1.05 -9.94
CA PHE A 179 -17.04 2.40 -10.35
C PHE A 179 -18.34 2.44 -11.16
N GLN A 180 -19.15 3.46 -10.93
CA GLN A 180 -20.39 3.69 -11.65
C GLN A 180 -20.24 4.84 -12.64
N GLU A 181 -21.24 5.03 -13.50
CA GLU A 181 -21.28 6.18 -14.42
C GLU A 181 -21.36 7.51 -13.65
N SER A 182 -21.86 7.48 -12.41
CA SER A 182 -21.90 8.62 -11.50
C SER A 182 -20.61 8.83 -10.69
N THR A 183 -19.62 7.92 -10.77
CA THR A 183 -18.33 8.11 -10.09
C THR A 183 -17.55 9.23 -10.78
N ASN A 184 -17.01 10.18 -9.99
CA ASN A 184 -16.29 11.32 -10.55
C ASN A 184 -15.01 10.89 -11.29
N ILE A 185 -14.64 11.66 -12.33
CA ILE A 185 -13.53 11.32 -13.22
C ILE A 185 -12.17 11.27 -12.51
N GLY A 186 -12.00 12.03 -11.43
CA GLY A 186 -10.77 12.02 -10.65
C GLY A 186 -10.58 10.68 -9.95
N TRP A 187 -11.64 10.17 -9.30
CA TRP A 187 -11.60 8.86 -8.64
C TRP A 187 -11.44 7.71 -9.65
N VAL A 188 -12.03 7.82 -10.84
CA VAL A 188 -11.81 6.84 -11.92
C VAL A 188 -10.35 6.82 -12.40
N PHE A 189 -9.68 7.98 -12.42
CA PHE A 189 -8.28 8.10 -12.83
C PHE A 189 -7.29 7.71 -11.72
N TRP A 190 -7.63 7.98 -10.45
CA TRP A 190 -6.74 7.83 -9.29
C TRP A 190 -6.02 6.47 -9.16
N PRO A 191 -6.59 5.30 -9.53
CA PRO A 191 -5.84 4.05 -9.54
C PRO A 191 -4.52 4.10 -10.33
N ALA A 192 -4.41 4.97 -11.34
CA ALA A 192 -3.17 5.20 -12.07
C ALA A 192 -2.12 5.95 -11.22
N ILE A 193 -2.55 6.90 -10.38
CA ILE A 193 -1.69 7.63 -9.43
C ILE A 193 -1.18 6.66 -8.36
N GLN A 194 -2.05 5.81 -7.80
CA GLN A 194 -1.64 4.83 -6.79
C GLN A 194 -0.67 3.76 -7.33
N ALA A 195 -0.76 3.46 -8.63
CA ALA A 195 0.12 2.49 -9.28
C ALA A 195 1.47 3.07 -9.71
N ALA A 196 1.60 4.39 -9.83
CA ALA A 196 2.82 5.05 -10.32
C ALA A 196 4.09 4.81 -9.47
N PRO A 197 4.01 4.68 -8.12
CA PRO A 197 5.20 4.37 -7.31
C PRO A 197 5.71 2.92 -7.41
N CYS A 198 5.03 2.03 -8.15
CA CYS A 198 5.33 0.60 -8.24
C CYS A 198 6.31 0.24 -9.37
#